data_AF-A0A832UMR5-F1
#
_entry.id   AF-A0A832UMR5-F1
#
_cell.length_a   1.000
_cell.length_b   1.000
_cell.length_c   1.000
_cell.angle_alpha   90.00
_cell.angle_beta   90.00
_cell.angle_gamma   90.00
#
_symmetry.space_group_name_H-M   'P 1'
#
loop_
_entity.id
_entity.type
_entity.pdbx_description
1 polymer ?
#
loop_
_entity_poly.entity_id
_entity_poly.type
_entity_poly.pdbx_seq_one_letter_code
_entity_poly.pdbx_strand_id
1 'polypeptide(L)'
;MAICKICGLPEETCMHSQQLGGGAQVRITTDTRSYGKKVTVVHGVPQDQINEVAKELKTRCAAGGTIKNGKIEIQGEHNRKVKTILEEKGFRVS
;
A
#
# COMPACT_ATOMS: atom_id res chain seq x y z
N MET A 1 -25.96 -2.25 -14.95
CA MET A 1 -24.78 -3.13 -14.82
C MET A 1 -23.55 -2.25 -14.72
N ALA A 2 -23.00 -2.15 -13.52
CA ALA A 2 -21.82 -1.35 -13.28
C ALA A 2 -20.60 -2.25 -13.52
N ILE A 3 -19.71 -1.80 -14.39
CA ILE A 3 -18.56 -2.56 -14.92
C ILE A 3 -17.31 -1.98 -14.29
N CYS A 4 -16.48 -2.83 -13.71
CA CYS A 4 -15.24 -2.40 -13.07
C CYS A 4 -14.32 -1.72 -14.09
N LYS A 5 -13.95 -0.47 -13.85
CA LYS A 5 -13.05 0.30 -14.74
C LYS A 5 -11.60 -0.19 -14.75
N ILE A 6 -11.25 -1.12 -13.84
CA ILE A 6 -9.91 -1.70 -13.71
C ILE A 6 -9.80 -3.00 -14.52
N CYS A 7 -10.81 -3.87 -14.47
CA CYS A 7 -10.75 -5.20 -15.08
C CYS A 7 -11.88 -5.51 -16.08
N GLY A 8 -12.86 -4.62 -16.29
CA GLY A 8 -13.94 -4.83 -17.26
C GLY A 8 -14.97 -5.88 -16.87
N LEU A 9 -14.87 -6.45 -15.67
CA LEU A 9 -15.83 -7.44 -15.16
C LEU A 9 -17.05 -6.77 -14.49
N PRO A 10 -18.22 -7.44 -14.50
CA PRO A 10 -19.39 -7.00 -13.74
C PRO A 10 -19.06 -6.88 -12.25
N GLU A 11 -19.51 -5.81 -11.60
CA GLU A 11 -19.15 -5.47 -10.21
C GLU A 11 -19.43 -6.58 -9.18
N GLU A 12 -20.44 -7.41 -9.44
CA GLU A 12 -20.81 -8.56 -8.60
C GLU A 12 -19.80 -9.73 -8.64
N THR A 13 -19.05 -9.88 -9.73
CA THR A 13 -17.97 -10.88 -9.89
C THR A 13 -16.59 -10.27 -9.64
N CYS A 14 -16.54 -8.95 -9.43
CA CYS A 14 -15.30 -8.22 -9.37
C CYS A 14 -14.63 -8.38 -8.00
N MET A 15 -13.40 -8.89 -8.00
CA MET A 15 -12.57 -9.02 -6.80
C MET A 15 -12.29 -7.66 -6.13
N HIS A 16 -12.43 -6.55 -6.87
CA HIS A 16 -12.21 -5.20 -6.38
C HIS A 16 -13.39 -4.62 -5.58
N SER A 17 -14.61 -5.19 -5.68
CA SER A 17 -15.81 -4.64 -5.03
C SER A 17 -16.03 -5.14 -3.58
N GLN A 18 -15.31 -6.19 -3.16
CA GLN A 18 -15.55 -6.88 -1.88
C GLN A 18 -14.80 -6.30 -0.66
N GLN A 19 -14.01 -5.23 -0.82
CA GLN A 19 -13.00 -4.86 0.19
C GLN A 19 -13.48 -3.91 1.30
N LEU A 20 -14.76 -3.56 1.32
CA LEU A 20 -15.34 -2.61 2.27
C LEU A 20 -15.93 -3.34 3.48
N GLY A 21 -15.10 -3.66 4.49
CA GLY A 21 -15.66 -4.23 5.73
C GLY A 21 -14.75 -4.54 6.91
N GLY A 22 -13.41 -4.44 6.77
CA GLY A 22 -12.51 -4.80 7.89
C GLY A 22 -11.04 -4.48 7.66
N GLY A 23 -10.74 -3.43 6.87
CA GLY A 23 -9.38 -3.09 6.48
C GLY A 23 -8.46 -2.90 7.69
N ALA A 24 -7.35 -3.64 7.70
CA ALA A 24 -6.31 -3.49 8.72
C ALA A 24 -5.88 -2.01 8.81
N GLN A 25 -5.77 -1.49 10.02
CA GLN A 25 -5.28 -0.13 10.23
C GLN A 25 -3.78 -0.08 9.95
N VAL A 26 -3.38 0.74 8.99
CA VAL A 26 -1.99 0.93 8.59
C VAL A 26 -1.55 2.35 8.92
N ARG A 27 -0.29 2.50 9.34
CA ARG A 27 0.30 3.80 9.68
C ARG A 27 1.44 4.10 8.73
N ILE A 28 1.49 5.32 8.22
CA ILE A 28 2.60 5.79 7.39
C ILE A 28 3.46 6.76 8.21
N THR A 29 4.77 6.56 8.15
CA THR A 29 5.75 7.45 8.79
C THR A 29 6.88 7.74 7.81
N THR A 30 7.55 8.88 7.98
CA THR A 30 8.77 9.18 7.25
C THR A 30 9.94 9.13 8.22
N ASP A 31 10.97 8.37 7.87
CA ASP A 31 12.22 8.27 8.60
C ASP A 31 13.36 8.88 7.77
N THR A 32 14.44 9.29 8.43
CA THR A 32 15.62 9.85 7.76
C THR A 32 16.81 8.93 8.01
N ARG A 33 17.32 8.32 6.94
CA ARG A 33 18.50 7.45 6.96
C ARG A 33 19.78 8.24 6.68
N SER A 34 20.91 7.52 6.63
CA SER A 34 22.24 8.07 6.36
C SER A 34 22.22 9.06 5.18
N TYR A 35 22.99 10.14 5.32
CA TYR A 35 23.09 11.21 4.32
C TYR A 35 21.78 11.98 4.07
N GLY A 36 20.88 12.03 5.07
CA GLY A 36 19.63 12.80 4.97
C GLY A 36 18.59 12.19 4.02
N LYS A 37 18.79 10.92 3.60
CA LYS A 37 17.87 10.26 2.67
C LYS A 37 16.58 9.90 3.38
N LYS A 38 15.47 10.44 2.90
CA LYS A 38 14.13 10.12 3.41
C LYS A 38 13.72 8.71 3.01
N VAL A 39 13.00 8.03 3.90
CA VAL A 39 12.42 6.72 3.68
C VAL A 39 10.99 6.75 4.20
N THR A 40 10.05 6.30 3.38
CA THR A 40 8.65 6.13 3.78
C THR A 40 8.48 4.74 4.38
N VAL A 41 7.97 4.66 5.60
CA VAL A 41 7.79 3.41 6.35
C VAL A 41 6.31 3.17 6.60
N VAL A 42 5.83 2.00 6.18
CA VAL A 42 4.45 1.54 6.36
C VAL A 42 4.41 0.45 7.43
N HIS A 43 3.53 0.65 8.42
CA HIS A 43 3.32 -0.25 9.55
C HIS A 43 1.91 -0.82 9.54
N GLY A 44 1.71 -1.99 10.16
CA GLY A 44 0.38 -2.56 10.37
C GLY A 44 -0.17 -3.37 9.19
N VAL A 45 0.65 -3.63 8.16
CA VAL A 45 0.25 -4.51 7.04
C VAL A 45 0.25 -5.96 7.52
N PRO A 46 -0.84 -6.73 7.32
CA PRO A 46 -0.89 -8.15 7.67
C PRO A 46 0.23 -8.95 6.99
N GLN A 47 0.85 -9.89 7.70
CA GLN A 47 1.97 -10.68 7.17
C GLN A 47 1.61 -11.46 5.89
N ASP A 48 0.37 -11.92 5.77
CA ASP A 48 -0.13 -12.61 4.59
C ASP A 48 -0.11 -11.71 3.33
N GLN A 49 -0.37 -10.41 3.51
CA GLN A 49 -0.47 -9.43 2.42
C GLN A 49 0.79 -8.58 2.23
N ILE A 50 1.75 -8.63 3.18
CA ILE A 50 2.89 -7.69 3.22
C ILE A 50 3.77 -7.75 1.97
N ASN A 51 3.95 -8.94 1.39
CA ASN A 51 4.76 -9.12 0.19
C ASN A 51 4.10 -8.51 -1.04
N GLU A 52 2.79 -8.70 -1.19
CA GLU A 52 2.01 -8.16 -2.31
C GLU A 52 1.98 -6.63 -2.23
N VAL A 53 1.63 -6.09 -1.07
CA VAL A 53 1.61 -4.63 -0.83
C VAL A 53 2.99 -4.02 -1.05
N ALA A 54 4.05 -4.65 -0.55
CA ALA A 54 5.41 -4.14 -0.77
C ALA A 54 5.81 -4.11 -2.25
N LYS A 55 5.44 -5.14 -3.02
CA LYS A 55 5.70 -5.19 -4.47
C LYS A 55 4.96 -4.06 -5.18
N GLU A 56 3.68 -3.85 -4.86
CA GLU A 56 2.89 -2.81 -5.49
C GLU A 56 3.39 -1.41 -5.14
N LEU A 57 3.70 -1.15 -3.87
CA LEU A 57 4.26 0.13 -3.44
C LEU A 57 5.58 0.45 -4.15
N LYS A 58 6.49 -0.53 -4.29
CA LYS A 58 7.75 -0.35 -5.04
C LYS A 58 7.51 -0.01 -6.50
N THR A 59 6.63 -0.76 -7.17
CA THR A 59 6.28 -0.53 -8.59
C THR A 59 5.66 0.84 -8.79
N ARG A 60 4.63 1.18 -8.00
CA ARG A 60 3.92 2.46 -8.16
C ARG A 60 4.77 3.64 -7.70
N CYS A 61 5.64 3.50 -6.69
CA CYS A 61 6.54 4.58 -6.29
C CYS A 61 7.79 4.70 -7.18
N ALA A 62 8.01 3.75 -8.11
CA ALA A 62 9.23 3.66 -8.92
C ALA A 62 10.50 3.74 -8.06
N ALA A 63 10.46 3.09 -6.88
CA ALA A 63 11.48 3.20 -5.85
C ALA A 63 11.87 1.83 -5.31
N GLY A 64 13.12 1.73 -4.86
CA GLY A 64 13.59 0.59 -4.09
C GLY A 64 12.88 0.51 -2.74
N GLY A 65 12.83 -0.70 -2.17
CA GLY A 65 12.25 -0.89 -0.85
C GLY A 65 12.46 -2.30 -0.32
N THR A 66 12.32 -2.45 0.99
CA THR A 66 12.51 -3.72 1.69
C THR A 66 11.42 -3.96 2.72
N ILE A 67 11.25 -5.23 3.10
CA ILE A 67 10.40 -5.62 4.22
C ILE A 67 11.33 -5.89 5.40
N LYS A 68 11.17 -5.16 6.49
CA LYS A 68 12.01 -5.28 7.67
C LYS A 68 11.14 -5.24 8.93
N ASN A 69 11.25 -6.27 9.78
CA ASN A 69 10.51 -6.37 11.04
C ASN A 69 8.98 -6.17 10.87
N GLY A 70 8.39 -6.76 9.83
CA GLY A 70 6.96 -6.62 9.55
C GLY A 70 6.54 -5.23 9.05
N LYS A 71 7.49 -4.41 8.60
CA LYS A 71 7.26 -3.07 8.05
C LYS A 71 7.77 -3.01 6.62
N ILE A 72 7.15 -2.18 5.80
CA ILE A 72 7.59 -1.93 4.43
C ILE A 72 8.33 -0.58 4.43
N GLU A 73 9.58 -0.59 4.00
CA GLU A 73 10.41 0.61 3.85
C GLU A 73 10.57 0.91 2.35
N ILE A 74 10.12 2.08 1.91
CA ILE A 74 10.26 2.57 0.53
C ILE A 74 11.21 3.77 0.53
N GLN A 75 12.23 3.74 -0.31
CA GLN A 75 13.18 4.85 -0.44
C GLN A 75 12.49 6.10 -0.98
N GLY A 76 12.77 7.27 -0.40
CA GLY A 76 12.16 8.54 -0.79
C GLY A 76 10.96 8.95 0.07
N GLU A 77 10.42 10.11 -0.23
CA GLU A 77 9.22 10.66 0.41
C GLU A 77 8.00 10.42 -0.47
N HIS A 78 7.24 9.38 -0.16
CA HIS A 78 6.10 8.94 -0.97
C HIS A 78 4.78 8.89 -0.17
N ASN A 79 4.71 9.55 0.99
CA ASN A 79 3.56 9.47 1.92
C ASN A 79 2.20 9.61 1.21
N ARG A 80 2.03 10.62 0.36
CA ARG A 80 0.77 10.86 -0.37
C ARG A 80 0.43 9.71 -1.31
N LYS A 81 1.42 9.27 -2.10
CA LYS A 81 1.22 8.19 -3.08
C LYS A 81 0.95 6.85 -2.40
N VAL A 82 1.73 6.52 -1.38
CA VAL A 82 1.56 5.32 -0.55
C VAL A 82 0.19 5.31 0.12
N LYS A 83 -0.25 6.44 0.66
CA LYS A 83 -1.59 6.59 1.24
C LYS A 83 -2.68 6.24 0.22
N THR A 84 -2.67 6.86 -0.95
CA THR A 84 -3.66 6.60 -1.99
C THR A 84 -3.70 5.11 -2.39
N ILE A 85 -2.53 4.48 -2.58
CA ILE A 85 -2.46 3.06 -2.97
C ILE A 85 -3.04 2.16 -1.88
N LEU A 86 -2.72 2.44 -0.61
CA LEU A 86 -3.23 1.66 0.52
C LEU A 86 -4.74 1.85 0.69
N GLU A 87 -5.26 3.06 0.48
CA GLU A 87 -6.70 3.35 0.49
C GLU A 87 -7.41 2.64 -0.68
N GLU A 88 -6.84 2.63 -1.89
CA GLU A 88 -7.36 1.86 -3.04
C GLU A 88 -7.40 0.35 -2.75
N LYS A 89 -6.45 -0.17 -1.97
CA LYS A 89 -6.41 -1.54 -1.46
C LYS A 89 -7.29 -1.78 -0.22
N GLY A 90 -8.12 -0.82 0.17
CA GLY A 90 -9.07 -0.98 1.28
C GLY A 90 -8.43 -1.00 2.66
N PHE A 91 -7.16 -0.58 2.81
CA PHE A 91 -6.57 -0.35 4.13
C PHE A 91 -7.03 0.98 4.70
N ARG A 92 -7.17 1.02 6.03
CA ARG A 92 -7.45 2.29 6.73
C ARG A 92 -6.14 2.96 7.11
N VAL A 93 -5.78 4.01 6.39
CA VAL A 93 -4.51 4.72 6.60
C VAL A 93 -4.67 5.80 7.69
N SER A 94 -3.75 5.80 8.67
CA SER A 94 -3.60 6.83 9.70
C SER A 94 -2.25 7.53 9.65
#